data_AF-A0AAV1WWS3-F1
#
_entry.id   AF-A0AAV1WWS3-F1
#
_cell.length_a   1.000
_cell.length_b   1.000
_cell.length_c   1.000
_cell.angle_alpha   90.00
_cell.angle_beta   90.00
_cell.angle_gamma   90.00
#
_symmetry.space_group_name_H-M   'P 1'
#
loop_
_entity.id
_entity.type
_entity.pdbx_description
1 polymer ?
#
loop_
_entity_poly.entity_id
_entity_poly.type
_entity_poly.pdbx_seq_one_letter_code
_entity_poly.pdbx_strand_id
1 'polypeptide(L)'
;MLSNSSAMLRMVWKENPRELFSEVLDCSLSEFSVLGFELGYSMENPNSLVIWEAQFGDFANMAHVIFDNFLASSESKCLRQTGLVVLLPQGNDGQGPEHSSARLESFLQVFL
;
A
#
# COMPACT_ATOMS: atom_id res chain seq x y z
N MET A 1 -4.11 -7.57 18.47
CA MET A 1 -2.66 -7.87 18.31
C MET A 1 -2.54 -9.38 18.13
N LEU A 2 -1.80 -9.86 17.12
CA LEU A 2 -1.69 -11.25 16.64
C LEU A 2 -2.54 -11.61 15.40
N SER A 3 -2.45 -10.80 14.35
CA SER A 3 -2.55 -11.33 12.98
C SER A 3 -1.12 -11.31 12.43
N ASN A 4 -0.56 -12.47 12.07
CA ASN A 4 0.76 -12.58 11.42
C ASN A 4 0.67 -12.21 9.93
N SER A 5 -0.14 -11.22 9.60
CA SER A 5 -0.58 -10.92 8.24
C SER A 5 -0.63 -9.40 8.06
N SER A 6 -0.19 -8.93 6.90
CA SER A 6 -0.51 -7.56 6.47
C SER A 6 -2.00 -7.50 6.15
N ALA A 7 -2.63 -6.38 6.50
CA ALA A 7 -4.06 -6.18 6.27
C ALA A 7 -4.28 -5.33 5.02
N MET A 8 -5.41 -5.56 4.38
CA MET A 8 -5.76 -4.89 3.15
C MET A 8 -7.22 -4.50 3.17
N LEU A 9 -7.50 -3.25 2.83
CA LEU A 9 -8.85 -2.70 2.76
C LEU A 9 -9.12 -2.21 1.34
N ARG A 10 -10.14 -2.78 0.70
CA ARG A 10 -10.69 -2.28 -0.55
C ARG A 10 -12.06 -1.69 -0.31
N MET A 11 -12.28 -0.48 -0.78
CA MET A 11 -13.58 0.15 -0.83
C MET A 11 -13.92 0.45 -2.29
N VAL A 12 -14.88 -0.28 -2.84
CA VAL A 12 -15.31 -0.13 -4.23
C VAL A 12 -16.66 0.58 -4.26
N TRP A 13 -16.72 1.69 -4.99
CA TRP A 13 -17.97 2.37 -5.29
C TRP A 13 -18.67 1.64 -6.44
N LYS A 14 -19.94 1.26 -6.26
CA LYS A 14 -20.76 0.78 -7.38
C LYS A 14 -21.32 1.96 -8.19
N GLU A 15 -21.85 1.65 -9.37
CA GLU A 15 -22.51 2.62 -10.26
C GLU A 15 -23.59 3.46 -9.56
N ASN A 16 -24.18 2.94 -8.48
CA ASN A 16 -25.04 3.70 -7.59
C ASN A 16 -24.22 4.26 -6.41
N PRO A 17 -24.06 5.59 -6.25
CA PRO A 17 -23.20 6.21 -5.23
C PRO A 17 -23.66 5.96 -3.78
N ARG A 18 -24.79 5.28 -3.57
CA ARG A 18 -25.30 4.87 -2.26
C ARG A 18 -24.92 3.44 -1.88
N GLU A 19 -24.39 2.65 -2.81
CA GLU A 19 -23.93 1.29 -2.56
C GLU A 19 -22.40 1.27 -2.51
N LEU A 20 -21.87 1.25 -1.29
CA LEU A 20 -20.46 1.07 -1.00
C LEU A 20 -20.21 -0.41 -0.68
N PHE A 21 -19.31 -1.05 -1.42
CA PHE A 21 -18.83 -2.38 -1.08
C PHE A 21 -17.45 -2.26 -0.43
N SER A 22 -17.31 -2.72 0.80
CA SER A 22 -16.04 -2.77 1.51
C SER A 22 -15.60 -4.22 1.71
N GLU A 23 -14.39 -4.53 1.29
CA GLU A 23 -13.75 -5.83 1.47
C GLU A 23 -12.49 -5.63 2.32
N VAL A 24 -12.37 -6.41 3.39
CA VAL A 24 -11.16 -6.48 4.22
C VAL A 24 -10.57 -7.86 4.03
N LEU A 25 -9.30 -7.92 3.66
CA LEU A 25 -8.57 -9.17 3.44
C LEU A 25 -7.32 -9.20 4.32
N ASP A 26 -7.10 -10.32 4.99
CA ASP A 26 -5.80 -10.64 5.57
C ASP A 26 -4.93 -11.29 4.48
N CYS A 27 -3.79 -10.69 4.19
CA CYS A 27 -2.89 -11.16 3.14
C CYS A 27 -1.71 -11.94 3.69
N SER A 28 -1.13 -12.81 2.87
CA SER A 28 0.10 -13.52 3.21
C SER A 28 1.27 -12.55 3.45
N LEU A 29 2.28 -13.00 4.20
CA LEU A 29 3.54 -12.29 4.55
C LEU A 29 4.44 -11.98 3.32
N SER A 30 3.88 -11.42 2.25
CA SER A 30 4.62 -11.05 1.04
C SER A 30 4.21 -9.65 0.61
N GLU A 31 4.92 -8.65 1.14
CA GLU A 31 4.71 -7.23 0.90
C GLU A 31 4.86 -6.90 -0.58
N PHE A 32 5.88 -7.47 -1.24
CA PHE A 32 6.13 -7.23 -2.66
C PHE A 32 4.98 -7.73 -3.55
N SER A 33 4.53 -8.97 -3.35
CA SER A 33 3.48 -9.56 -4.20
C SER A 33 2.12 -8.94 -3.94
N VAL A 34 1.77 -8.71 -2.68
CA VAL A 34 0.47 -8.11 -2.31
C VAL A 34 0.42 -6.65 -2.79
N LEU A 35 1.45 -5.85 -2.53
CA LEU A 35 1.47 -4.45 -2.98
C LEU A 35 1.43 -4.34 -4.52
N GLY A 36 2.15 -5.22 -5.23
CA GLY A 36 2.10 -5.27 -6.69
C GLY A 36 0.72 -5.64 -7.24
N PHE A 37 0.00 -6.53 -6.55
CA PHE A 37 -1.37 -6.88 -6.91
C PHE A 37 -2.34 -5.72 -6.68
N GLU A 38 -2.25 -5.03 -5.53
CA GLU A 38 -3.08 -3.86 -5.22
C GLU A 38 -2.84 -2.70 -6.18
N LEU A 39 -1.58 -2.48 -6.56
CA LEU A 39 -1.23 -1.51 -7.57
C LEU A 39 -1.95 -1.81 -8.89
N GLY A 40 -1.89 -3.05 -9.37
CA GLY A 40 -2.58 -3.47 -10.59
C GLY A 40 -4.10 -3.29 -10.48
N TYR A 41 -4.71 -3.65 -9.35
CA TYR A 41 -6.14 -3.46 -9.12
C TYR A 41 -6.54 -1.99 -9.16
N SER A 42 -5.77 -1.11 -8.52
CA SER A 42 -6.03 0.33 -8.49
C SER A 42 -5.91 1.01 -9.87
N MET A 43 -5.06 0.47 -10.75
CA MET A 43 -4.91 0.96 -12.12
C MET A 43 -6.08 0.54 -13.02
N GLU A 44 -6.62 -0.66 -12.79
CA GLU A 44 -7.74 -1.18 -13.57
C GLU A 44 -9.09 -0.59 -13.11
N ASN A 45 -9.25 -0.35 -11.81
CA ASN A 45 -10.48 0.19 -11.24
C ASN A 45 -10.28 1.57 -10.59
N PRO A 46 -10.25 2.66 -11.37
CA PRO A 46 -10.00 4.02 -10.88
C PRO A 46 -11.12 4.55 -9.96
N ASN A 47 -12.30 3.94 -9.96
CA ASN A 47 -13.41 4.30 -9.07
C ASN A 47 -13.35 3.55 -7.73
N SER A 48 -12.29 2.80 -7.46
CA SER A 48 -12.09 2.11 -6.18
C SER A 48 -11.05 2.84 -5.33
N LEU A 49 -11.32 2.92 -4.03
CA LEU A 49 -10.34 3.29 -3.02
C LEU A 49 -9.65 2.01 -2.55
N VAL A 50 -8.40 1.85 -2.97
CA VAL A 50 -7.57 0.69 -2.63
C VAL A 50 -6.57 1.13 -1.57
N ILE A 51 -6.57 0.45 -0.42
CA ILE A 51 -5.68 0.73 0.69
C ILE A 51 -4.91 -0.53 1.04
N TRP A 52 -3.59 -0.42 1.04
CA TRP A 52 -2.68 -1.45 1.51
C TRP A 52 -2.06 -1.01 2.84
N GLU A 53 -2.11 -1.85 3.86
CA GLU A 53 -1.52 -1.60 5.17
C GLU A 53 -0.36 -2.57 5.43
N ALA A 54 0.83 -2.01 5.67
CA ALA A 54 1.97 -2.80 6.12
C ALA A 54 1.76 -3.24 7.57
N GLN A 55 2.17 -4.46 7.92
CA GLN A 55 2.16 -4.90 9.33
C GLN A 55 3.01 -3.97 10.22
N PHE A 56 4.19 -3.59 9.72
CA PHE A 56 5.07 -2.55 10.25
C PHE A 56 5.65 -1.78 9.08
N GLY A 57 5.82 -0.46 9.23
CA GLY A 57 6.41 0.39 8.19
C GLY A 57 7.79 -0.08 7.71
N ASP A 58 8.56 -0.73 8.58
CA ASP A 58 9.88 -1.31 8.27
C ASP A 58 9.86 -2.35 7.14
N PHE A 59 8.76 -3.09 6.97
CA PHE A 59 8.62 -4.11 5.92
C PHE A 59 8.32 -3.54 4.54
N ALA A 60 7.97 -2.25 4.43
CA ALA A 60 7.79 -1.60 3.14
C ALA A 60 9.05 -1.66 2.25
N ASN A 61 10.23 -1.79 2.86
CA ASN A 61 11.49 -2.00 2.14
C ASN A 61 11.50 -3.28 1.28
N MET A 62 10.77 -4.33 1.68
CA MET A 62 10.69 -5.55 0.87
C MET A 62 9.98 -5.30 -0.47
N ALA A 63 9.17 -4.23 -0.56
CA ALA A 63 8.47 -3.81 -1.76
C ALA A 63 9.05 -2.55 -2.42
N HIS A 64 10.29 -2.14 -2.08
CA HIS A 64 10.94 -0.91 -2.57
C HIS A 64 10.90 -0.77 -4.10
N VAL A 65 11.07 -1.88 -4.82
CA VAL A 65 11.02 -1.92 -6.28
C VAL A 65 9.65 -1.49 -6.84
N ILE A 66 8.54 -1.79 -6.13
CA ILE A 66 7.20 -1.34 -6.51
C ILE A 66 7.07 0.18 -6.33
N PHE A 67 7.64 0.71 -5.24
CA PHE A 67 7.65 2.14 -4.96
C PHE A 67 8.39 2.94 -6.05
N ASP A 68 9.63 2.54 -6.36
CA ASP A 68 10.47 3.25 -7.32
C ASP A 68 9.96 3.14 -8.77
N ASN A 69 9.72 1.91 -9.22
CA ASN A 69 9.48 1.66 -10.64
C ASN A 69 8.04 1.87 -11.07
N PHE A 70 7.10 1.87 -10.11
CA PHE A 70 5.69 1.99 -10.42
C PHE A 70 5.03 3.14 -9.67
N LEU A 71 4.97 3.14 -8.33
CA LEU A 71 4.22 4.19 -7.62
C LEU A 71 4.75 5.60 -7.90
N ALA A 72 6.06 5.81 -7.86
CA ALA A 72 6.65 7.12 -8.06
C ALA A 72 6.84 7.52 -9.53
N SER A 73 7.02 6.54 -10.44
CA SER A 73 7.41 6.82 -11.82
C SER A 73 6.43 6.37 -12.90
N SER A 74 5.35 5.65 -12.57
CA SER A 74 4.41 5.12 -13.58
C SER A 74 3.63 6.19 -14.34
N GLU A 75 3.25 7.30 -13.70
CA GLU A 75 2.56 8.40 -14.37
C GLU A 75 3.48 9.04 -15.42
N SER A 76 4.71 9.36 -15.04
CA SER A 76 5.70 9.96 -15.94
C SER A 76 6.19 9.02 -17.04
N LYS A 77 6.37 7.72 -16.75
CA LYS A 77 6.91 6.72 -17.71
C LYS A 77 5.84 6.17 -18.65
N CYS A 78 4.66 5.88 -18.12
CA CYS A 78 3.64 5.07 -18.79
C CYS A 78 2.28 5.76 -18.89
N LEU A 79 2.15 7.01 -18.44
CA LEU A 79 0.88 7.75 -18.36
C LEU A 79 -0.21 6.95 -17.65
N ARG A 80 0.19 6.19 -16.61
CA ARG A 80 -0.70 5.37 -15.79
C ARG A 80 -0.87 6.02 -14.43
N GLN A 81 -2.11 6.31 -14.10
CA GLN A 81 -2.49 6.83 -12.78
C GLN A 81 -2.94 5.67 -11.88
N THR A 82 -2.67 5.79 -10.59
CA THR A 82 -3.09 4.85 -9.56
C THR A 82 -3.64 5.64 -8.37
N GLY A 83 -4.74 5.16 -7.80
CA GLY A 83 -5.33 5.68 -6.55
C GLY A 83 -4.93 4.88 -5.30
N LEU A 84 -3.86 4.07 -5.38
CA LEU A 84 -3.42 3.22 -4.27
C LEU A 84 -2.95 4.07 -3.08
N VAL A 85 -3.52 3.81 -1.91
CA VAL A 85 -3.10 4.39 -0.64
C VAL A 85 -2.25 3.38 0.12
N VAL A 86 -1.08 3.81 0.60
CA VAL A 86 -0.14 2.97 1.36
C VAL A 86 -0.13 3.46 2.81
N LEU A 87 -0.60 2.61 3.73
CA LEU A 87 -0.56 2.86 5.16
C LEU A 87 0.68 2.17 5.75
N LEU A 88 1.56 2.97 6.33
CA LEU A 88 2.80 2.53 6.95
C LEU A 88 2.76 2.85 8.44
N PRO A 89 2.37 1.89 9.31
CA PRO A 89 2.40 2.09 10.75
C PRO A 89 3.81 2.45 11.21
N GLN A 90 3.93 3.55 11.95
CA GLN A 90 5.17 4.02 12.55
C GLN A 90 4.90 4.37 14.01
N GLY A 91 5.81 3.96 14.90
CA GLY A 91 5.75 4.30 16.32
C GLY A 91 7.05 3.89 17.00
N ASN A 92 7.65 4.78 17.78
CA ASN A 92 8.85 4.45 18.57
C ASN A 92 8.43 3.98 19.97
N ASP A 93 7.80 2.81 20.03
CA ASP A 93 7.27 2.24 21.27
C ASP A 93 8.28 1.34 22.01
N GLY A 94 9.56 1.40 21.63
CA GLY A 94 10.62 0.59 22.24
C GLY A 94 10.59 -0.90 21.84
N GLN A 95 9.88 -1.26 20.77
CA GLN A 95 9.76 -2.64 20.27
C GLN A 95 10.99 -3.13 19.47
N GLY A 96 12.04 -2.30 19.33
CA GLY A 96 13.25 -2.64 18.57
C GLY A 96 13.35 -1.85 17.25
N PRO A 97 14.55 -1.82 16.63
CA PRO A 97 14.81 -1.00 15.45
C PRO A 97 13.99 -1.43 14.22
N GLU A 98 13.59 -2.71 14.12
CA GLU A 98 12.76 -3.27 13.05
C GLU A 98 11.25 -3.00 13.15
N HIS A 99 10.79 -2.27 14.17
CA HIS A 99 9.38 -1.95 14.40
C HIS A 99 9.12 -0.44 14.62
N SER A 100 10.11 0.40 14.28
CA SER A 100 10.16 1.79 14.73
C SER A 100 10.07 2.80 13.59
N SER A 101 10.35 2.42 12.34
CA SER A 101 10.53 3.37 11.25
C SER A 101 9.89 2.92 9.94
N ALA A 102 8.99 3.76 9.43
CA ALA A 102 8.51 3.66 8.06
C ALA A 102 9.50 4.23 7.03
N ARG A 103 10.68 4.73 7.45
CA ARG A 103 11.71 5.31 6.55
C ARG A 103 11.15 6.36 5.59
N LEU A 104 10.35 7.28 6.13
CA LEU A 104 9.72 8.39 5.39
C LEU A 104 10.72 9.16 4.52
N GLU A 105 11.97 9.26 4.95
CA GLU A 105 13.06 9.89 4.19
C GLU A 105 13.28 9.25 2.80
N SER A 106 13.14 7.92 2.68
CA SER A 106 13.27 7.23 1.40
C SER A 106 12.10 7.56 0.47
N PHE A 107 10.88 7.63 1.01
CA PHE A 107 9.71 8.01 0.24
C PHE A 107 9.76 9.46 -0.21
N LEU A 108 10.19 10.39 0.66
CA LEU A 108 10.35 11.79 0.29
C LEU A 108 11.38 11.98 -0.83
N GLN A 109 12.47 11.20 -0.83
CA GLN A 109 13.49 11.29 -1.87
C GLN A 109 13.00 10.75 -3.23
N VAL A 110 12.08 9.79 -3.24
CA VAL A 110 11.58 9.14 -4.44
C VAL A 110 10.37 9.86 -5.05
N PHE A 111 9.57 10.55 -4.23
CA PHE A 111 8.37 11.28 -4.67
C PHE A 111 8.57 12.80 -4.92
N LEU A 112 9.71 13.38 -4.54
CA LEU A 112 10.10 14.76 -4.87
C LEU A 112 10.98 14.80 -6.12
#